data_AF-A0A3M0XIF6-F1
#
_entry.id   AF-A0A3M0XIF6-F1
#
_cell.length_a   1.000
_cell.length_b   1.000
_cell.length_c   1.000
_cell.angle_alpha   90.00
_cell.angle_beta   90.00
_cell.angle_gamma   90.00
#
_symmetry.space_group_name_H-M   'P 1'
#
loop_
_entity.id
_entity.type
_entity.pdbx_description
1 polymer ?
#
loop_
_entity_poly.entity_id
_entity_poly.type
_entity_poly.pdbx_seq_one_letter_code
_entity_poly.pdbx_strand_id
1 'polypeptide(L)' 'MKQLWGGRFSKDLTEDTEAFTESIDVDRRMVLHDIWGSEAHAIMLARQQ' A
#
# COMPACT_ATOMS: atom_id res chain seq x y z
N MET A 1 -6.10 12.60 -2.37
CA MET A 1 -6.07 11.27 -1.71
C MET A 1 -5.15 11.38 -0.51
N LYS A 2 -5.48 10.71 0.60
CA LYS A 2 -4.60 10.67 1.78
C LYS A 2 -3.57 9.54 1.57
N GLN A 3 -2.29 9.79 1.85
CA GLN A 3 -1.26 8.75 1.79
C GLN A 3 -1.57 7.63 2.80
N LEU A 4 -1.49 6.37 2.34
CA LEU A 4 -1.79 5.20 3.18
C LEU A 4 -0.63 4.82 4.11
N TRP A 5 0.60 5.23 3.78
CA TRP A 5 1.84 4.94 4.51
C TRP A 5 2.38 6.13 5.32
N GLY A 6 1.52 7.10 5.65
CA GLY A 6 1.86 8.19 6.56
C GLY A 6 1.88 7.71 8.02
N GLY A 7 2.81 8.24 8.83
CA GLY A 7 2.85 7.87 10.25
C GLY A 7 3.91 8.63 11.05
N ARG A 8 5.13 8.08 11.10
CA ARG A 8 6.18 8.47 12.05
C ARG A 8 6.56 9.97 12.05
N PHE A 9 6.38 10.66 10.93
CA PHE A 9 6.76 12.07 10.78
C PHE A 9 5.53 12.97 10.86
N SER A 10 5.70 14.14 11.50
CA SER A 10 4.66 15.17 11.60
C SER A 10 4.56 16.08 10.38
N LYS A 11 5.52 15.99 9.46
CA LYS A 11 5.56 16.74 8.20
C LYS A 11 5.44 15.78 7.03
N ASP A 12 4.90 16.29 5.93
CA ASP A 12 4.82 15.58 4.67
C ASP A 12 6.21 15.41 4.02
N LEU A 13 6.31 14.44 3.11
CA LEU A 13 7.52 14.19 2.33
C LEU A 13 7.70 15.31 1.29
N THR A 14 8.95 15.54 0.89
CA THR A 14 9.23 16.37 -0.29
C THR A 14 8.86 15.59 -1.55
N GLU A 15 8.49 16.29 -2.61
CA GLU A 15 8.18 15.70 -3.91
C GLU A 15 9.30 14.80 -4.42
N ASP A 16 10.57 15.22 -4.28
CA ASP A 16 11.74 14.42 -4.64
C ASP A 16 11.81 13.09 -3.88
N THR A 17 11.43 13.09 -2.59
CA THR A 17 11.47 11.88 -1.77
C THR A 17 10.31 10.95 -2.13
N GLU A 18 9.13 11.50 -2.42
CA GLU A 18 7.98 10.72 -2.90
C GLU A 18 8.29 10.06 -4.25
N ALA A 19 8.80 10.81 -5.22
CA ALA A 19 9.17 10.31 -6.55
C ALA A 19 10.28 9.24 -6.50
N PHE A 20 11.25 9.39 -5.58
CA PHE A 20 12.31 8.39 -5.43
C PHE A 20 11.82 7.10 -4.76
N THR A 21 10.80 7.17 -3.90
CA THR A 21 10.35 6.03 -3.08
C THR A 21 9.13 5.31 -3.66
N GLU A 22 8.39 5.92 -4.58
CA GLU A 22 7.30 5.21 -5.25
C GLU A 22 7.80 4.02 -6.07
N SER A 23 7.01 2.94 -6.08
CA SER A 23 7.36 1.70 -6.77
C SER A 23 6.31 1.28 -7.80
N ILE A 24 5.32 2.13 -8.09
CA ILE A 24 4.16 1.75 -8.92
C ILE A 24 4.55 1.27 -10.32
N ASP A 25 5.55 1.90 -10.95
CA ASP A 25 6.03 1.54 -12.28
C ASP A 25 6.55 0.11 -12.36
N VAL A 26 7.10 -0.38 -11.24
CA VAL A 26 7.63 -1.74 -11.07
C VAL A 26 6.52 -2.69 -10.59
N ASP A 27 5.76 -2.29 -9.57
CA ASP A 27 4.86 -3.17 -8.81
C ASP A 27 3.49 -3.35 -9.48
N ARG A 28 3.10 -2.49 -10.43
CA ARG A 28 1.80 -2.58 -11.13
C ARG A 28 1.51 -3.96 -11.72
N ARG A 29 2.54 -4.72 -12.12
CA ARG A 29 2.39 -6.10 -12.64
C ARG A 29 1.90 -7.11 -11.60
N MET A 30 2.01 -6.76 -10.31
CA MET A 30 1.60 -7.60 -9.18
C MET A 30 0.17 -7.34 -8.73
N VAL A 31 -0.57 -6.41 -9.34
CA VAL A 31 -1.93 -6.03 -8.91
C VAL A 31 -2.87 -7.22 -8.74
N LEU A 32 -2.79 -8.23 -9.62
CA LEU A 32 -3.63 -9.43 -9.50
C LEU A 32 -3.31 -10.27 -8.25
N HIS A 33 -2.05 -10.28 -7.82
CA HIS A 33 -1.63 -10.97 -6.60
C HIS A 33 -2.07 -10.21 -5.35
N ASP A 34 -2.01 -8.87 -5.39
CA ASP A 34 -2.45 -8.01 -4.29
C ASP A 34 -3.97 -8.12 -4.06
N ILE A 35 -4.77 -8.12 -5.13
CA ILE A 35 -6.23 -8.35 -5.06
C ILE A 35 -6.53 -9.72 -4.45
N TRP A 36 -5.89 -10.78 -4.96
CA TRP A 36 -6.14 -12.12 -4.46
C TRP A 36 -5.73 -12.29 -2.99
N GLY A 37 -4.58 -11.72 -2.61
CA GLY A 37 -4.13 -11.70 -1.21
C GLY A 37 -5.09 -10.94 -0.30
N SER A 38 -5.65 -9.82 -0.78
CA SER A 38 -6.63 -9.02 -0.06
C SER A 38 -7.96 -9.77 0.16
N GLU A 39 -8.46 -10.48 -0.85
CA GLU A 39 -9.66 -11.32 -0.73
C GLU A 39 -9.44 -12.44 0.30
N ALA A 40 -8.30 -13.13 0.22
CA ALA A 40 -7.94 -14.17 1.17
C ALA A 40 -7.82 -13.63 2.60
N HIS A 41 -7.22 -12.46 2.77
CA HIS A 41 -7.10 -11.78 4.06
C HIS A 41 -8.48 -11.39 4.63
N ALA A 42 -9.38 -10.86 3.81
CA ALA A 42 -10.74 -10.51 4.23
C ALA A 42 -11.54 -11.75 4.68
N ILE A 43 -11.46 -12.86 3.94
CA ILE A 43 -12.08 -14.15 4.31
C ILE A 43 -11.51 -14.65 5.65
N MET A 44 -10.19 -14.54 5.81
CA MET A 44 -9.50 -14.93 7.03
C MET A 44 -9.96 -14.08 8.24
N LEU A 45 -10.01 -12.75 8.09
CA LEU A 45 -10.48 -11.84 9.15
C LEU A 45 -11.93 -12.12 9.55
N ALA A 46 -12.82 -12.42 8.59
CA ALA A 46 -14.21 -12.77 8.88
C ALA A 46 -14.35 -14.05 9.73
N ARG A 47 -13.30 -14.87 9.81
CA ARG A 47 -13.23 -16.10 10.62
C ARG A 47 -12.49 -15.90 11.94
N GLN A 48 -11.77 -14.79 12.12
CA GLN A 48 -11.10 -14.49 13.38
C GLN A 48 -12.14 -13.94 14.37
N GLN A 49 -12.38 -14.70 15.45
CA GLN A 49 -13.10 -14.25 16.64
C GLN A 49 -12.12 -13.60 17.61
#